data_AF-A0A436ZWE1-F1
#
_entry.id   AF-A0A436ZWE1-F1
#
_cell.length_a   1.000
_cell.length_b   1.000
_cell.length_c   1.000
_cell.angle_alpha   90.00
_cell.angle_beta   90.00
_cell.angle_gamma   90.00
#
_symmetry.space_group_name_H-M   'P 1'
#
loop_
_entity.id
_entity.type
_entity.pdbx_description
1 polymer ?
#
loop_
_entity_poly.entity_id
_entity_poly.type
_entity_poly.pdbx_seq_one_letter_code
_entity_poly.pdbx_strand_id
1 'polypeptide(L)'
;MPVLVPKSLRISNESGRDGTTKETSVYGYDLLYGTSYASYVAPTGAWNFVWFQAADGSIKQARWYGEWSITTILAPGIAVLHTPLSAILWGPQDTIRLYYLNPQFELQEWCWDTKNGSDNKYGGALNGAGVRVAPYSKLGAIAFGDFNLRVYYQGTNNKIEEYAYGGGQGWRKGATLPGDALPGTYLSFVNRNAWDASPPSIRGYFQTVTGSLAEQVWESGGGWTIGNFSIPSAPFLTPIAATSSAEKDFPKIHVYWLSVDSTIIESVNWRGWRAPKEIDNINIVNGHISATSFTRGDKNVDVRIYGTAQLNVLFERISRYSVWEKIHSISVGREVTLEVLGA
;
A
#
# COMPACT_ATOMS: atom_id res chain seq x y z
N MET A 1 31.58 -13.35 -1.60
CA MET A 1 31.66 -12.77 -0.23
C MET A 1 30.26 -12.74 0.33
N PRO A 2 30.05 -13.11 1.61
CA PRO A 2 28.74 -13.07 2.23
C PRO A 2 28.26 -11.63 2.41
N VAL A 3 26.94 -11.44 2.41
CA VAL A 3 26.30 -10.17 2.80
C VAL A 3 26.27 -10.11 4.32
N LEU A 4 26.64 -8.96 4.89
CA LEU A 4 26.59 -8.76 6.34
C LEU A 4 25.29 -8.07 6.74
N VAL A 5 24.64 -8.58 7.77
CA VAL A 5 23.46 -7.96 8.41
C VAL A 5 23.69 -7.87 9.91
N PRO A 6 23.04 -6.93 10.62
CA PRO A 6 23.19 -6.87 12.07
C PRO A 6 22.75 -8.18 12.73
N LYS A 7 23.62 -8.78 13.53
CA LYS A 7 23.35 -10.08 14.18
C LYS A 7 22.08 -10.13 15.05
N SER A 8 21.61 -8.99 15.55
CA SER A 8 20.41 -8.88 16.39
C SER A 8 19.10 -8.93 15.61
N LEU A 9 19.16 -8.83 14.27
CA LEU A 9 17.99 -8.79 13.41
C LEU A 9 17.76 -10.16 12.75
N ARG A 10 16.49 -10.55 12.59
CA ARG A 10 16.07 -11.75 11.85
C ARG A 10 15.64 -11.32 10.46
N ILE A 11 16.28 -11.83 9.42
CA ILE A 11 16.01 -11.40 8.04
C ILE A 11 15.07 -12.34 7.27
N SER A 12 14.78 -13.52 7.82
CA SER A 12 13.89 -14.51 7.22
C SER A 12 13.18 -15.37 8.26
N ASN A 13 12.26 -16.23 7.81
CA ASN A 13 11.63 -17.24 8.66
C ASN A 13 12.66 -18.23 9.25
N GLU A 14 13.79 -18.42 8.56
CA GLU A 14 14.80 -19.42 8.88
C GLU A 14 15.92 -18.84 9.76
N SER A 15 15.93 -17.52 10.00
CA SER A 15 16.86 -16.89 10.93
C SER A 15 16.70 -17.49 12.33
N GLY A 16 17.83 -17.57 13.04
CA GLY A 16 17.88 -17.98 14.44
C GLY A 16 16.91 -17.19 15.30
N ARG A 17 16.50 -17.78 16.42
CA ARG A 17 15.49 -17.20 17.31
C ARG A 17 15.85 -15.79 17.78
N ASP A 18 17.14 -15.55 18.02
CA ASP A 18 17.66 -14.31 18.60
C ASP A 18 18.35 -13.42 17.55
N GLY A 19 18.20 -13.73 16.26
CA GLY A 19 18.79 -12.98 15.15
C GLY A 19 19.47 -13.84 14.09
N THR A 20 20.08 -13.18 13.12
CA THR A 20 20.77 -13.83 11.99
C THR A 20 22.15 -14.31 12.42
N THR A 21 22.49 -15.56 12.09
CA THR A 21 23.82 -16.13 12.33
C THR A 21 24.52 -16.39 11.00
N LYS A 22 24.12 -17.46 10.32
CA LYS A 22 24.53 -17.81 8.97
C LYS A 22 23.36 -18.46 8.26
N GLU A 23 22.92 -17.87 7.16
CA GLU A 23 21.82 -18.38 6.34
C GLU A 23 22.02 -18.03 4.87
N THR A 24 21.14 -18.52 4.01
CA THR A 24 21.07 -18.09 2.60
C THR A 24 19.81 -17.28 2.39
N SER A 25 19.92 -16.18 1.63
CA SER A 25 18.78 -15.36 1.22
C SER A 25 18.82 -15.10 -0.29
N VAL A 26 17.72 -14.56 -0.82
CA VAL A 26 17.51 -14.34 -2.25
C VAL A 26 17.58 -12.86 -2.57
N TYR A 27 18.26 -12.54 -3.68
CA TYR A 27 18.26 -11.23 -4.30
C TYR A 27 17.62 -11.31 -5.68
N GLY A 28 16.36 -10.86 -5.80
CA GLY A 28 15.67 -10.71 -7.07
C GLY A 28 16.08 -9.39 -7.73
N TYR A 29 16.91 -9.45 -8.76
CA TYR A 29 17.54 -8.25 -9.34
C TYR A 29 16.74 -7.63 -10.49
N ASP A 30 15.63 -8.25 -10.89
CA ASP A 30 14.64 -7.66 -11.79
C ASP A 30 13.55 -6.86 -11.05
N LEU A 31 13.48 -6.97 -9.71
CA LEU A 31 12.66 -6.12 -8.84
C LEU A 31 13.41 -4.82 -8.53
N LEU A 32 12.80 -3.66 -8.72
CA LEU A 32 13.45 -2.41 -8.34
C LEU A 32 13.66 -2.39 -6.81
N TYR A 33 14.92 -2.25 -6.38
CA TYR A 33 15.24 -2.16 -4.95
C TYR A 33 14.55 -0.94 -4.33
N GLY A 34 13.81 -1.13 -3.23
CA GLY A 34 13.00 -0.04 -2.65
C GLY A 34 11.84 0.42 -3.56
N THR A 35 11.29 -0.47 -4.39
CA THR A 35 10.06 -0.20 -5.15
C THR A 35 8.89 0.16 -4.23
N SER A 36 7.92 0.90 -4.78
CA SER A 36 6.59 1.00 -4.23
C SER A 36 5.76 -0.24 -4.55
N TYR A 37 4.68 -0.41 -3.79
CA TYR A 37 3.71 -1.51 -3.95
C TYR A 37 2.30 -0.97 -3.84
N ALA A 38 1.41 -1.39 -4.72
CA ALA A 38 -0.03 -1.31 -4.49
C ALA A 38 -0.61 -2.72 -4.50
N SER A 39 -1.69 -2.95 -3.77
CA SER A 39 -2.32 -4.27 -3.75
C SER A 39 -3.82 -4.17 -3.53
N TYR A 40 -4.52 -5.18 -4.04
CA TYR A 40 -5.92 -5.41 -3.73
C TYR A 40 -6.20 -6.91 -3.76
N VAL A 41 -6.78 -7.42 -2.69
CA VAL A 41 -7.42 -8.75 -2.68
C VAL A 41 -8.87 -8.59 -3.11
N ALA A 42 -9.39 -9.55 -3.88
CA ALA A 42 -10.82 -9.59 -4.20
C ALA A 42 -11.64 -9.58 -2.90
N PRO A 43 -12.78 -8.88 -2.81
CA PRO A 43 -13.65 -8.95 -1.63
C PRO A 43 -14.15 -10.36 -1.32
N THR A 44 -14.12 -11.26 -2.30
CA THR A 44 -14.41 -12.70 -2.16
C THR A 44 -13.23 -13.53 -1.63
N GLY A 45 -12.01 -12.99 -1.61
CA GLY A 45 -10.77 -13.70 -1.31
C GLY A 45 -10.27 -14.62 -2.41
N ALA A 46 -10.92 -14.62 -3.58
CA ALA A 46 -10.65 -15.60 -4.63
C ALA A 46 -9.33 -15.37 -5.38
N TRP A 47 -8.88 -14.12 -5.49
CA TRP A 47 -7.65 -13.75 -6.19
C TRP A 47 -7.01 -12.50 -5.57
N ASN A 48 -5.72 -12.28 -5.87
CA ASN A 48 -4.97 -11.10 -5.45
C ASN A 48 -4.37 -10.37 -6.65
N PHE A 49 -4.25 -9.06 -6.54
CA PHE A 49 -3.38 -8.25 -7.39
C PHE A 49 -2.34 -7.51 -6.54
N VAL A 50 -1.10 -7.48 -7.04
CA VAL A 50 0.00 -6.68 -6.49
C VAL A 50 0.69 -5.99 -7.65
N TRP A 51 0.87 -4.69 -7.56
CA TRP A 51 1.61 -3.90 -8.54
C TRP A 51 2.92 -3.41 -7.95
N PHE A 52 3.98 -3.46 -8.74
CA PHE A 52 5.33 -3.07 -8.34
C PHE A 52 6.11 -2.55 -9.55
N GLN A 53 7.22 -1.87 -9.31
CA GLN A 53 8.13 -1.42 -10.35
C GLN A 53 9.28 -2.41 -10.51
N ALA A 54 9.54 -2.82 -11.74
CA ALA A 54 10.71 -3.61 -12.09
C ALA A 54 11.96 -2.72 -12.21
N ALA A 55 13.14 -3.33 -12.18
CA ALA A 55 14.42 -2.61 -12.24
C ALA A 55 14.62 -1.78 -13.53
N ASP A 56 13.94 -2.14 -14.62
CA ASP A 56 13.91 -1.37 -15.88
C ASP A 56 12.95 -0.17 -15.86
N GLY A 57 12.24 0.05 -14.75
CA GLY A 57 11.26 1.13 -14.56
C GLY A 57 9.85 0.79 -15.04
N SER A 58 9.61 -0.37 -15.67
CA SER A 58 8.27 -0.83 -16.02
C SER A 58 7.42 -1.10 -14.79
N ILE A 59 6.10 -0.92 -14.90
CA ILE A 59 5.17 -1.32 -13.84
C ILE A 59 4.61 -2.70 -14.21
N LYS A 60 4.80 -3.64 -13.28
CA LYS A 60 4.35 -5.03 -13.41
C LYS A 60 3.25 -5.33 -12.40
N GLN A 61 2.50 -6.38 -12.69
CA GLN A 61 1.44 -6.93 -11.86
C GLN A 61 1.76 -8.38 -11.55
N ALA A 62 1.72 -8.76 -10.27
CA ALA A 62 1.57 -10.14 -9.83
C ALA A 62 0.09 -10.40 -9.56
N ARG A 63 -0.48 -11.42 -10.20
CA ARG A 63 -1.86 -11.88 -9.97
C ARG A 63 -1.84 -13.28 -9.39
N TRP A 64 -2.48 -13.47 -8.24
CA TRP A 64 -2.71 -14.78 -7.67
C TRP A 64 -4.11 -15.31 -8.02
N TYR A 65 -4.19 -16.50 -8.59
CA TYR A 65 -5.42 -17.29 -8.71
C TYR A 65 -5.07 -18.78 -8.76
N GLY A 66 -4.84 -19.38 -7.58
CA GLY A 66 -4.23 -20.71 -7.45
C GLY A 66 -2.72 -20.71 -7.62
N GLU A 67 -2.20 -19.87 -8.52
CA GLU A 67 -0.76 -19.61 -8.71
C GLU A 67 -0.51 -18.12 -8.97
N TRP A 68 0.73 -17.68 -8.77
CA TRP A 68 1.16 -16.32 -9.10
C TRP A 68 1.56 -16.23 -10.58
N SER A 69 1.01 -15.25 -11.28
CA SER A 69 1.37 -14.91 -12.67
C SER A 69 1.84 -13.46 -12.74
N ILE A 70 2.91 -13.21 -13.51
CA ILE A 70 3.51 -11.87 -13.64
C ILE A 70 3.25 -11.31 -15.03
N THR A 71 2.69 -10.11 -15.12
CA THR A 71 2.48 -9.39 -16.38
C THR A 71 3.03 -7.97 -16.29
N THR A 72 3.42 -7.39 -17.43
CA THR A 72 3.78 -5.97 -17.52
C THR A 72 2.55 -5.17 -17.91
N ILE A 73 2.24 -4.10 -17.16
CA ILE A 73 1.06 -3.25 -17.41
C ILE A 73 1.41 -1.86 -17.93
N LEU A 74 2.62 -1.36 -17.63
CA LEU A 74 3.15 -0.11 -18.16
C LEU A 74 4.60 -0.32 -18.60
N ALA A 75 4.93 0.13 -19.81
CA ALA A 75 6.27 0.04 -20.37
C ALA A 75 7.27 0.96 -19.62
N PRO A 76 8.59 0.70 -19.73
CA PRO A 76 9.62 1.62 -19.23
C PRO A 76 9.43 3.06 -19.73
N GLY A 77 9.74 4.03 -18.88
CA GLY A 77 9.63 5.46 -19.20
C GLY A 77 8.24 6.07 -19.03
N ILE A 78 7.19 5.26 -18.83
CA ILE A 78 5.84 5.76 -18.55
C ILE A 78 5.71 6.28 -17.11
N ALA A 79 6.24 5.54 -16.14
CA ALA A 79 6.30 5.94 -14.75
C ALA A 79 7.70 6.46 -14.40
N VAL A 80 7.78 7.41 -13.47
CA VAL A 80 9.06 7.82 -12.87
C VAL A 80 9.67 6.65 -12.09
N LEU A 81 11.00 6.55 -12.06
CA LEU A 81 11.68 5.57 -11.21
C LEU A 81 11.36 5.84 -9.73
N HIS A 82 11.08 4.79 -8.96
CA HIS A 82 10.54 4.87 -7.61
C HIS A 82 9.21 5.62 -7.52
N THR A 83 8.37 5.54 -8.56
CA THR A 83 7.01 6.09 -8.49
C THR A 83 6.27 5.54 -7.27
N PRO A 84 5.49 6.36 -6.54
CA PRO A 84 4.47 5.82 -5.64
C PRO A 84 3.43 5.05 -6.44
N LEU A 85 2.80 4.07 -5.80
CA LEU A 85 1.70 3.30 -6.37
C LEU A 85 0.54 3.27 -5.37
N SER A 86 -0.67 3.51 -5.84
CA SER A 86 -1.89 3.32 -5.08
C SER A 86 -2.98 2.77 -5.99
N ALA A 87 -3.73 1.77 -5.53
CA ALA A 87 -4.74 1.11 -6.34
C ALA A 87 -6.12 1.23 -5.69
N ILE A 88 -7.16 1.15 -6.53
CA ILE A 88 -8.55 1.02 -6.11
C ILE A 88 -9.23 -0.07 -6.93
N LEU A 89 -10.15 -0.79 -6.30
CA LEU A 89 -10.97 -1.84 -6.89
C LEU A 89 -12.43 -1.61 -6.50
N TRP A 90 -13.32 -1.61 -7.48
CA TRP A 90 -14.77 -1.55 -7.26
C TRP A 90 -15.53 -2.30 -8.35
N GLY A 91 -16.86 -2.15 -8.39
CA GLY A 91 -17.70 -2.87 -9.33
C GLY A 91 -17.80 -4.35 -8.91
N PRO A 92 -18.14 -4.55 -7.63
CA PRO A 92 -17.59 -5.53 -6.66
C PRO A 92 -16.19 -6.12 -6.83
N GLN A 93 -15.66 -6.28 -8.04
CA GLN A 93 -14.28 -6.71 -8.27
C GLN A 93 -13.89 -6.68 -9.77
N ASP A 94 -14.50 -5.81 -10.59
CA ASP A 94 -14.34 -5.81 -12.05
C ASP A 94 -13.74 -4.52 -12.64
N THR A 95 -13.54 -3.50 -11.80
CA THR A 95 -13.07 -2.17 -12.23
C THR A 95 -11.89 -1.76 -11.37
N ILE A 96 -10.71 -1.60 -11.99
CA ILE A 96 -9.43 -1.34 -11.32
C ILE A 96 -8.85 -0.01 -11.81
N ARG A 97 -8.33 0.80 -10.90
CA ARG A 97 -7.42 1.91 -11.24
C ARG A 97 -6.13 1.78 -10.47
N LEU A 98 -5.04 2.12 -11.13
CA LEU A 98 -3.72 2.26 -10.53
C LEU A 98 -3.23 3.69 -10.76
N TYR A 99 -2.86 4.36 -9.67
CA TYR A 99 -2.31 5.71 -9.70
C TYR A 99 -0.80 5.67 -9.50
N TYR A 100 -0.11 6.50 -10.27
CA TYR A 100 1.35 6.61 -10.30
C TYR A 100 1.76 8.02 -10.74
N LEU A 101 3.06 8.31 -10.76
CA LEU A 101 3.64 9.56 -11.26
C LEU A 101 4.39 9.31 -12.56
N ASN A 102 4.21 10.19 -13.54
CA ASN A 102 5.08 10.22 -14.73
C ASN A 102 6.45 10.85 -14.39
N PRO A 103 7.45 10.79 -15.28
CA PRO A 103 8.77 11.42 -15.08
C PRO A 103 8.75 12.94 -14.84
N GLN A 104 7.63 13.62 -15.07
CA GLN A 104 7.42 15.05 -14.83
C GLN A 104 6.74 15.34 -13.48
N PHE A 105 6.54 14.30 -12.65
CA PHE A 105 5.85 14.37 -11.35
C PHE A 105 4.40 14.86 -11.47
N GLU A 106 3.71 14.40 -12.50
CA GLU A 106 2.27 14.62 -12.69
C GLU A 106 1.50 13.34 -12.38
N LEU A 107 0.33 13.47 -11.74
CA LEU A 107 -0.56 12.35 -11.45
C LEU A 107 -0.99 11.64 -12.72
N GLN A 108 -0.87 10.31 -12.71
CA GLN A 108 -1.33 9.44 -13.78
C GLN A 108 -2.29 8.38 -13.24
N GLU A 109 -3.12 7.87 -14.13
CA GLU A 109 -4.11 6.82 -13.93
C GLU A 109 -3.94 5.78 -15.04
N TRP A 110 -3.82 4.52 -14.64
CA TRP A 110 -4.01 3.36 -15.50
C TRP A 110 -5.32 2.68 -15.14
N CYS A 111 -6.11 2.36 -16.17
CA CYS A 111 -7.43 1.77 -16.01
C CYS A 111 -7.43 0.32 -16.49
N TRP A 112 -8.14 -0.54 -15.77
CA TRP A 112 -8.51 -1.86 -16.25
C TRP A 112 -9.96 -2.18 -15.92
N ASP A 113 -10.77 -2.32 -16.96
CA ASP A 113 -12.19 -2.64 -16.86
C ASP A 113 -12.43 -4.05 -17.40
N THR A 114 -13.07 -4.89 -16.59
CA THR A 114 -13.38 -6.29 -16.91
C THR A 114 -14.87 -6.64 -16.85
N LYS A 115 -15.71 -5.64 -16.56
CA LYS A 115 -17.17 -5.78 -16.52
C LYS A 115 -17.70 -6.38 -17.82
N ASN A 116 -18.68 -7.28 -17.71
CA ASN A 116 -19.29 -8.01 -18.83
C ASN A 116 -18.29 -8.83 -19.68
N GLY A 117 -17.20 -9.30 -19.06
CA GLY A 117 -16.17 -10.10 -19.75
C GLY A 117 -15.25 -9.28 -20.66
N SER A 118 -15.24 -7.96 -20.50
CA SER A 118 -14.26 -7.09 -21.16
C SER A 118 -12.86 -7.30 -20.58
N ASP A 119 -11.86 -6.74 -21.26
CA ASP A 119 -10.47 -6.78 -20.83
C ASP A 119 -9.71 -5.52 -21.27
N ASN A 120 -10.32 -4.36 -21.00
CA ASN A 120 -9.88 -3.08 -21.55
C ASN A 120 -8.85 -2.43 -20.63
N LYS A 121 -7.63 -2.20 -21.15
CA LYS A 121 -6.58 -1.44 -20.47
C LYS A 121 -6.25 -0.16 -21.21
N TYR A 122 -6.21 0.96 -20.49
CA TYR A 122 -6.03 2.28 -21.11
C TYR A 122 -5.51 3.32 -20.11
N GLY A 123 -4.99 4.43 -20.60
CA GLY A 123 -4.65 5.60 -19.78
C GLY A 123 -5.91 6.36 -19.37
N GLY A 124 -6.04 6.67 -18.08
CA GLY A 124 -7.21 7.34 -17.54
C GLY A 124 -7.28 8.84 -17.86
N ALA A 125 -8.45 9.42 -17.63
CA ALA A 125 -8.68 10.84 -17.89
C ALA A 125 -7.85 11.76 -16.97
N LEU A 126 -7.35 11.23 -15.84
CA LEU A 126 -6.50 11.99 -14.91
C LEU A 126 -5.22 12.49 -15.60
N ASN A 127 -4.69 11.73 -16.57
CA ASN A 127 -3.44 12.03 -17.25
C ASN A 127 -3.52 13.37 -17.99
N GLY A 128 -4.70 13.73 -18.51
CA GLY A 128 -4.94 14.99 -19.21
C GLY A 128 -5.12 16.20 -18.30
N ALA A 129 -5.23 16.01 -16.98
CA ALA A 129 -5.42 17.10 -16.03
C ALA A 129 -4.12 17.84 -15.66
N GLY A 130 -2.94 17.28 -15.97
CA GLY A 130 -1.64 17.93 -15.76
C GLY A 130 -1.34 18.26 -14.28
N VAL A 131 -1.84 17.44 -13.35
CA VAL A 131 -1.73 17.72 -11.90
C VAL A 131 -0.31 17.46 -11.42
N ARG A 132 0.49 18.52 -11.32
CA ARG A 132 1.84 18.46 -10.74
C ARG A 132 1.79 18.34 -9.23
N VAL A 133 2.59 17.44 -8.70
CA VAL A 133 2.71 17.16 -7.26
C VAL A 133 4.14 17.43 -6.77
N ALA A 134 4.38 17.32 -5.46
CA ALA A 134 5.74 17.32 -4.97
C ALA A 134 6.50 16.08 -5.52
N PRO A 135 7.78 16.22 -5.93
CA PRO A 135 8.54 15.11 -6.51
C PRO A 135 8.69 13.87 -5.60
N TYR A 136 8.59 14.07 -4.29
CA TYR A 136 8.67 13.03 -3.27
C TYR A 136 7.30 12.51 -2.81
N SER A 137 6.20 13.05 -3.36
CA SER A 137 4.83 12.70 -2.98
C SER A 137 4.62 11.19 -2.99
N LYS A 138 3.90 10.70 -2.00
CA LYS A 138 3.28 9.36 -2.04
C LYS A 138 1.82 9.52 -2.45
N LEU A 139 1.12 8.40 -2.68
CA LEU A 139 -0.25 8.40 -3.19
C LEU A 139 -1.14 7.55 -2.31
N GLY A 140 -2.36 8.05 -2.07
CA GLY A 140 -3.48 7.26 -1.56
C GLY A 140 -4.67 7.42 -2.49
N ALA A 141 -5.59 6.47 -2.51
CA ALA A 141 -6.82 6.61 -3.28
C ALA A 141 -7.96 5.80 -2.68
N ILE A 142 -9.19 6.27 -2.89
CA ILE A 142 -10.42 5.55 -2.51
C ILE A 142 -11.47 5.69 -3.61
N ALA A 143 -12.42 4.75 -3.62
CA ALA A 143 -13.64 4.80 -4.42
C ALA A 143 -14.88 4.70 -3.52
N PHE A 144 -15.99 5.28 -3.96
CA PHE A 144 -17.30 5.19 -3.32
C PHE A 144 -18.44 5.50 -4.30
N GLY A 145 -19.67 5.09 -3.96
CA GLY A 145 -20.86 5.37 -4.77
C GLY A 145 -20.67 5.04 -6.25
N ASP A 146 -20.16 3.84 -6.54
CA ASP A 146 -19.73 3.33 -7.84
C ASP A 146 -18.54 4.08 -8.46
N PHE A 147 -18.74 5.30 -8.96
CA PHE A 147 -17.77 6.00 -9.81
C PHE A 147 -17.29 7.34 -9.21
N ASN A 148 -17.32 7.49 -7.88
CA ASN A 148 -16.69 8.64 -7.23
C ASN A 148 -15.31 8.24 -6.72
N LEU A 149 -14.27 8.88 -7.27
CA LEU A 149 -12.89 8.56 -6.95
C LEU A 149 -12.26 9.75 -6.22
N ARG A 150 -11.36 9.46 -5.28
CA ARG A 150 -10.49 10.47 -4.68
C ARG A 150 -9.05 9.98 -4.74
N VAL A 151 -8.16 10.86 -5.16
CA VAL A 151 -6.71 10.65 -5.16
C VAL A 151 -6.09 11.66 -4.22
N TYR A 152 -5.29 11.17 -3.29
CA TYR A 152 -4.60 11.94 -2.27
C TYR A 152 -3.11 11.97 -2.58
N TYR A 153 -2.54 13.16 -2.53
CA TYR A 153 -1.14 13.42 -2.86
C TYR A 153 -0.60 14.55 -1.99
N GLN A 154 0.71 14.77 -2.04
CA GLN A 154 1.35 15.91 -1.40
C GLN A 154 1.62 17.00 -2.44
N GLY A 155 1.08 18.20 -2.20
CA GLY A 155 1.38 19.38 -2.99
C GLY A 155 2.81 19.87 -2.76
N THR A 156 3.30 20.75 -3.63
CA THR A 156 4.65 21.36 -3.51
C THR A 156 4.84 22.21 -2.25
N ASN A 157 3.74 22.58 -1.59
CA ASN A 157 3.70 23.26 -0.29
C ASN A 157 3.68 22.27 0.90
N ASN A 158 3.90 20.96 0.67
CA ASN A 158 3.84 19.86 1.64
C ASN A 158 2.47 19.55 2.24
N LYS A 159 1.41 20.28 1.87
CA LYS A 159 0.05 19.92 2.30
C LYS A 159 -0.42 18.67 1.58
N ILE A 160 -1.26 17.90 2.27
CA ILE A 160 -1.97 16.78 1.64
C ILE A 160 -3.16 17.37 0.89
N GLU A 161 -3.32 16.94 -0.34
CA GLU A 161 -4.22 17.50 -1.32
C GLU A 161 -5.07 16.40 -1.92
N GLU A 162 -6.31 16.72 -2.29
CA GLU A 162 -7.25 15.81 -2.92
C GLU A 162 -7.49 16.20 -4.40
N TYR A 163 -7.59 15.20 -5.27
CA TYR A 163 -8.17 15.32 -6.61
C TYR A 163 -9.38 14.40 -6.71
N ALA A 164 -10.50 14.92 -7.20
CA ALA A 164 -11.79 14.27 -7.15
C ALA A 164 -12.33 13.98 -8.55
N TYR A 165 -12.84 12.77 -8.74
CA TYR A 165 -13.65 12.38 -9.90
C TYR A 165 -15.07 12.01 -9.46
N GLY A 166 -16.06 12.29 -10.30
CA GLY A 166 -17.46 11.88 -10.09
C GLY A 166 -18.49 13.00 -10.27
N GLY A 167 -19.77 12.62 -10.28
CA GLY A 167 -20.91 13.54 -10.45
C GLY A 167 -21.02 14.16 -11.85
N GLY A 168 -20.48 13.50 -12.89
CA GLY A 168 -20.49 13.99 -14.27
C GLY A 168 -19.56 15.17 -14.56
N GLN A 169 -18.72 15.56 -13.61
CA GLN A 169 -17.86 16.74 -13.71
C GLN A 169 -16.42 16.43 -14.18
N GLY A 170 -16.09 15.16 -14.39
CA GLY A 170 -14.70 14.73 -14.61
C GLY A 170 -13.81 14.97 -13.39
N TRP A 171 -12.50 15.02 -13.64
CA TRP A 171 -11.47 15.26 -12.64
C TRP A 171 -11.38 16.74 -12.26
N ARG A 172 -11.35 17.05 -10.96
CA ARG A 172 -11.22 18.41 -10.43
C ARG A 172 -10.44 18.44 -9.13
N LYS A 173 -9.89 19.60 -8.80
CA LYS A 173 -9.27 19.83 -7.49
C LYS A 173 -10.32 19.64 -6.38
N GLY A 174 -9.97 18.82 -5.39
CA GLY A 174 -10.75 18.60 -4.18
C GLY A 174 -10.27 19.47 -3.02
N ALA A 175 -10.39 18.95 -1.80
CA ALA A 175 -9.93 19.64 -0.60
C ALA A 175 -8.39 19.73 -0.47
N THR A 176 -7.93 20.74 0.27
CA THR A 176 -6.63 20.72 0.96
C THR A 176 -6.88 20.23 2.38
N LEU A 177 -6.19 19.18 2.80
CA LEU A 177 -6.44 18.50 4.07
C LEU A 177 -5.71 19.20 5.23
N PRO A 178 -6.26 19.16 6.47
CA PRO A 178 -5.66 19.79 7.64
C PRO A 178 -4.36 19.09 8.09
N GLY A 179 -3.63 19.73 9.00
CA GLY A 179 -2.39 19.19 9.58
C GLY A 179 -1.11 19.54 8.82
N ASP A 180 0.02 19.19 9.42
CA ASP A 180 1.36 19.48 8.93
C ASP A 180 2.08 18.17 8.60
N ALA A 181 1.88 17.71 7.37
CA ALA A 181 2.48 16.49 6.86
C ALA A 181 3.99 16.65 6.65
N LEU A 182 4.75 15.62 6.99
CA LEU A 182 6.18 15.56 6.70
C LEU A 182 6.40 15.56 5.18
N PRO A 183 7.36 16.34 4.62
CA PRO A 183 7.73 16.24 3.22
C PRO A 183 8.14 14.80 2.85
N GLY A 184 7.48 14.20 1.86
CA GLY A 184 7.73 12.83 1.40
C GLY A 184 7.05 11.74 2.22
N THR A 185 6.20 12.11 3.18
CA THR A 185 5.45 11.17 4.03
C THR A 185 4.73 10.10 3.22
N TYR A 186 4.73 8.87 3.74
CA TYR A 186 3.88 7.81 3.20
C TYR A 186 2.41 8.10 3.50
N LEU A 187 1.56 7.83 2.52
CA LEU A 187 0.13 8.10 2.57
C LEU A 187 -0.64 6.80 2.33
N SER A 188 -1.60 6.50 3.20
CA SER A 188 -2.55 5.41 2.95
C SER A 188 -3.95 5.87 3.32
N PHE A 189 -4.87 5.78 2.36
CA PHE A 189 -6.28 6.17 2.55
C PHE A 189 -7.19 4.96 2.37
N VAL A 190 -8.22 4.87 3.21
CA VAL A 190 -9.22 3.80 3.20
C VAL A 190 -10.62 4.37 3.29
N ASN A 191 -11.58 3.72 2.64
CA ASN A 191 -13.00 3.96 2.85
C ASN A 191 -13.52 2.87 3.80
N ARG A 192 -14.13 3.29 4.92
CA ARG A 192 -14.74 2.38 5.91
C ARG A 192 -16.10 1.87 5.46
N ASN A 193 -16.78 2.62 4.60
CA ASN A 193 -18.07 2.23 4.05
C ASN A 193 -17.86 1.35 2.81
N ALA A 194 -18.90 0.60 2.43
CA ALA A 194 -18.88 -0.23 1.23
C ALA A 194 -18.62 0.60 -0.04
N TRP A 195 -18.13 -0.06 -1.08
CA TRP A 195 -17.71 0.57 -2.34
C TRP A 195 -18.86 1.29 -3.07
N ASP A 196 -20.09 0.79 -2.93
CA ASP A 196 -21.33 1.34 -3.49
C ASP A 196 -22.02 2.33 -2.55
N ALA A 197 -21.57 2.42 -1.30
CA ALA A 197 -22.14 3.34 -0.33
C ALA A 197 -21.74 4.80 -0.62
N SER A 198 -22.71 5.70 -0.45
CA SER A 198 -22.50 7.14 -0.48
C SER A 198 -23.36 7.76 0.63
N PRO A 199 -22.81 8.60 1.52
CA PRO A 199 -21.45 9.14 1.51
C PRO A 199 -20.37 8.13 1.97
N PRO A 200 -19.08 8.36 1.64
CA PRO A 200 -17.97 7.55 2.15
C PRO A 200 -17.71 7.85 3.64
N SER A 201 -16.86 7.05 4.27
CA SER A 201 -16.31 7.37 5.60
C SER A 201 -14.79 7.17 5.49
N ILE A 202 -14.06 8.25 5.24
CA ILE A 202 -12.68 8.19 4.77
C ILE A 202 -11.74 8.34 5.96
N ARG A 203 -10.67 7.54 5.96
CA ARG A 203 -9.52 7.71 6.83
C ARG A 203 -8.25 7.80 6.00
N GLY A 204 -7.31 8.65 6.40
CA GLY A 204 -5.98 8.74 5.80
C GLY A 204 -4.91 8.71 6.87
N TYR A 205 -3.84 7.95 6.69
CA TYR A 205 -2.74 7.84 7.65
C TYR A 205 -1.46 8.41 7.06
N PHE A 206 -0.77 9.23 7.84
CA PHE A 206 0.43 9.94 7.42
C PHE A 206 1.34 10.27 8.60
N GLN A 207 2.62 10.49 8.33
CA GLN A 207 3.57 11.05 9.29
C GLN A 207 3.58 12.59 9.23
N THR A 208 3.59 13.24 10.40
CA THR A 208 3.67 14.69 10.55
C THR A 208 5.12 15.18 10.63
N VAL A 209 5.32 16.50 10.51
CA VAL A 209 6.65 17.13 10.63
C VAL A 209 7.35 16.88 11.98
N THR A 210 6.63 16.49 13.03
CA THR A 210 7.23 16.14 14.34
C THR A 210 7.67 14.68 14.43
N GLY A 211 7.45 13.88 13.38
CA GLY A 211 7.74 12.44 13.36
C GLY A 211 6.61 11.57 13.92
N SER A 212 5.51 12.16 14.42
CA SER A 212 4.32 11.42 14.86
C SER A 212 3.51 10.89 13.68
N LEU A 213 2.74 9.81 13.88
CA LEU A 213 1.72 9.38 12.93
C LEU A 213 0.37 9.98 13.31
N ALA A 214 -0.37 10.46 12.32
CA ALA A 214 -1.66 11.12 12.46
C ALA A 214 -2.68 10.56 11.47
N GLU A 215 -3.95 10.89 11.71
CA GLU A 215 -5.09 10.47 10.90
C GLU A 215 -5.85 11.67 10.33
N GLN A 216 -6.18 11.59 9.05
CA GLN A 216 -7.18 12.41 8.39
C GLN A 216 -8.54 11.72 8.49
N VAL A 217 -9.59 12.48 8.79
CA VAL A 217 -10.95 11.98 8.87
C VAL A 217 -11.84 12.81 7.97
N TRP A 218 -12.61 12.14 7.13
CA TRP A 218 -13.75 12.74 6.46
C TRP A 218 -15.02 11.97 6.80
N GLU A 219 -16.03 12.70 7.25
CA GLU A 219 -17.39 12.20 7.47
C GLU A 219 -18.39 13.17 6.84
N SER A 220 -19.53 12.64 6.42
CA SER A 220 -20.62 13.45 5.89
C SER A 220 -21.11 14.48 6.90
N GLY A 221 -21.27 15.73 6.45
CA GLY A 221 -21.73 16.85 7.29
C GLY A 221 -20.66 17.49 8.19
N GLY A 222 -19.45 16.92 8.27
CA GLY A 222 -18.34 17.44 9.10
C GLY A 222 -17.12 17.95 8.33
N GLY A 223 -16.93 17.53 7.08
CA GLY A 223 -15.75 17.88 6.29
C GLY A 223 -14.48 17.16 6.78
N TRP A 224 -13.31 17.70 6.43
CA TRP A 224 -12.01 17.15 6.81
C TRP A 224 -11.56 17.63 8.18
N THR A 225 -11.17 16.69 9.04
CA THR A 225 -10.58 16.95 10.36
C THR A 225 -9.39 16.03 10.64
N ILE A 226 -8.59 16.36 11.66
CA ILE A 226 -7.60 15.43 12.21
C ILE A 226 -8.31 14.47 13.17
N GLY A 227 -8.03 13.18 13.02
CA GLY A 227 -8.62 12.09 13.80
C GLY A 227 -7.95 11.85 15.14
N ASN A 228 -8.46 10.86 15.85
CA ASN A 228 -7.99 10.49 17.19
C ASN A 228 -6.84 9.47 17.17
N PHE A 229 -6.54 8.86 16.02
CA PHE A 229 -5.33 8.03 15.89
C PHE A 229 -4.09 8.92 15.98
N SER A 230 -3.22 8.60 16.93
CA SER A 230 -1.96 9.30 17.14
C SER A 230 -0.91 8.33 17.65
N ILE A 231 0.22 8.28 16.96
CA ILE A 231 1.43 7.59 17.42
C ILE A 231 2.49 8.66 17.68
N PRO A 232 2.89 8.91 18.93
CA PRO A 232 3.71 10.07 19.27
C PRO A 232 5.07 10.13 18.56
N SER A 233 5.65 8.99 18.24
CA SER A 233 6.94 8.88 17.56
C SER A 233 6.99 7.62 16.72
N ALA A 234 7.47 7.75 15.48
CA ALA A 234 7.77 6.66 14.58
C ALA A 234 9.08 6.96 13.83
N PRO A 235 9.75 5.95 13.23
CA PRO A 235 10.92 6.19 12.41
C PRO A 235 10.66 7.23 11.31
N PHE A 236 11.67 8.05 11.02
CA PHE A 236 11.59 9.07 9.97
C PHE A 236 11.27 8.43 8.62
N LEU A 237 10.24 8.95 7.94
CA LEU A 237 9.72 8.38 6.70
C LEU A 237 9.40 6.89 6.83
N THR A 238 8.81 6.47 7.95
CA THR A 238 8.35 5.09 8.11
C THR A 238 7.31 4.77 7.02
N PRO A 239 7.40 3.62 6.34
CA PRO A 239 6.34 3.14 5.46
C PRO A 239 5.01 3.06 6.20
N ILE A 240 3.92 3.44 5.55
CA ILE A 240 2.57 3.40 6.12
C ILE A 240 1.63 2.73 5.13
N ALA A 241 0.90 1.71 5.57
CA ALA A 241 -0.18 1.10 4.81
C ALA A 241 -1.37 0.83 5.72
N ALA A 242 -2.57 1.05 5.22
CA ALA A 242 -3.80 0.77 5.93
C ALA A 242 -4.79 0.07 5.02
N THR A 243 -5.62 -0.79 5.61
CA THR A 243 -6.72 -1.48 4.94
C THR A 243 -7.95 -1.49 5.84
N SER A 244 -9.14 -1.59 5.22
CA SER A 244 -10.38 -1.73 5.97
C SER A 244 -11.31 -2.78 5.36
N SER A 245 -11.92 -3.59 6.22
CA SER A 245 -12.96 -4.55 5.87
C SER A 245 -13.93 -4.71 7.04
N ALA A 246 -15.17 -5.11 6.77
CA ALA A 246 -16.15 -5.26 7.83
C ALA A 246 -15.89 -6.55 8.63
N GLU A 247 -15.67 -6.45 9.94
CA GLU A 247 -15.69 -7.60 10.85
C GLU A 247 -16.96 -7.54 11.68
N LYS A 248 -17.80 -8.58 11.56
CA LYS A 248 -19.10 -8.66 12.25
C LYS A 248 -19.92 -7.38 12.04
N ASP A 249 -20.06 -6.98 10.78
CA ASP A 249 -20.85 -5.85 10.32
C ASP A 249 -20.35 -4.46 10.81
N PHE A 250 -19.12 -4.37 11.35
CA PHE A 250 -18.49 -3.11 11.73
C PHE A 250 -17.14 -2.93 11.02
N PRO A 251 -16.81 -1.74 10.46
CA PRO A 251 -15.54 -1.52 9.81
C PRO A 251 -14.37 -1.75 10.76
N LYS A 252 -13.50 -2.69 10.41
CA LYS A 252 -12.23 -2.95 11.07
C LYS A 252 -11.14 -2.33 10.23
N ILE A 253 -10.36 -1.44 10.83
CA ILE A 253 -9.20 -0.81 10.18
C ILE A 253 -7.95 -1.44 10.75
N HIS A 254 -7.01 -1.78 9.88
CA HIS A 254 -5.65 -2.14 10.24
C HIS A 254 -4.71 -1.08 9.70
N VAL A 255 -3.84 -0.54 10.55
CA VAL A 255 -2.79 0.42 10.17
C VAL A 255 -1.44 -0.21 10.47
N TYR A 256 -0.59 -0.24 9.47
CA TYR A 256 0.75 -0.83 9.51
C TYR A 256 1.81 0.22 9.29
N TRP A 257 2.88 0.14 10.07
CA TRP A 257 4.10 0.92 9.88
C TRP A 257 5.32 0.14 10.39
N LEU A 258 6.52 0.68 10.18
CA LEU A 258 7.75 0.02 10.64
C LEU A 258 8.24 0.56 11.99
N SER A 259 8.74 -0.35 12.81
CA SER A 259 9.55 -0.05 13.99
C SER A 259 10.95 0.44 13.60
N VAL A 260 11.75 0.85 14.59
CA VAL A 260 13.17 1.20 14.38
C VAL A 260 14.00 0.04 13.83
N ASP A 261 13.60 -1.20 14.15
CA ASP A 261 14.26 -2.41 13.67
C ASP A 261 13.73 -2.84 12.29
N SER A 262 12.79 -2.10 11.69
CA SER A 262 12.11 -2.50 10.45
C SER A 262 11.27 -3.78 10.58
N THR A 263 10.74 -4.06 11.78
CA THR A 263 9.62 -4.99 11.98
C THR A 263 8.30 -4.28 11.74
N ILE A 264 7.25 -5.01 11.36
CA ILE A 264 5.94 -4.42 11.07
C ILE A 264 5.13 -4.32 12.36
N ILE A 265 4.70 -3.10 12.67
CA ILE A 265 3.78 -2.79 13.77
C ILE A 265 2.38 -2.63 13.21
N GLU A 266 1.38 -3.18 13.90
CA GLU A 266 -0.05 -3.05 13.61
C GLU A 266 -0.76 -2.31 14.75
N SER A 267 -1.64 -1.37 14.40
CA SER A 267 -2.72 -0.94 15.28
C SER A 267 -4.07 -1.13 14.60
N VAL A 268 -5.04 -1.61 15.37
CA VAL A 268 -6.37 -1.96 14.86
C VAL A 268 -7.41 -1.01 15.46
N ASN A 269 -8.27 -0.44 14.61
CA ASN A 269 -9.51 0.19 15.05
C ASN A 269 -10.69 -0.76 14.78
N TRP A 270 -11.30 -1.25 15.85
CA TRP A 270 -12.57 -1.96 15.79
C TRP A 270 -13.30 -1.70 17.09
N ARG A 271 -14.22 -0.72 17.06
CA ARG A 271 -14.89 -0.16 18.25
C ARG A 271 -13.91 0.49 19.24
N GLY A 272 -12.89 1.14 18.71
CA GLY A 272 -11.81 1.76 19.49
C GLY A 272 -10.45 1.30 18.99
N TRP A 273 -9.44 2.17 19.19
CA TRP A 273 -8.06 1.87 18.85
C TRP A 273 -7.45 0.91 19.87
N ARG A 274 -6.79 -0.13 19.38
CA ARG A 274 -6.01 -1.07 20.18
C ARG A 274 -4.55 -0.63 20.22
N ALA A 275 -3.87 -0.95 21.32
CA ALA A 275 -2.45 -0.70 21.47
C ALA A 275 -1.66 -1.29 20.29
N PRO A 276 -0.66 -0.57 19.75
CA PRO A 276 0.19 -1.10 18.69
C PRO A 276 0.89 -2.39 19.11
N LYS A 277 1.00 -3.34 18.18
CA LYS A 277 1.66 -4.63 18.40
C LYS A 277 2.50 -5.00 17.18
N GLU A 278 3.67 -5.56 17.41
CA GLU A 278 4.47 -6.20 16.36
C GLU A 278 3.80 -7.49 15.87
N ILE A 279 3.63 -7.63 14.55
CA ILE A 279 2.95 -8.80 13.97
C ILE A 279 3.86 -10.04 13.89
N ASP A 280 5.16 -9.80 13.68
CA ASP A 280 6.25 -10.77 13.71
C ASP A 280 7.58 -10.03 13.88
N ASN A 281 8.62 -10.76 14.29
CA ASN A 281 9.96 -10.22 14.55
C ASN A 281 10.92 -10.40 13.38
N ILE A 282 10.42 -10.43 12.13
CA ILE A 282 11.25 -10.54 10.93
C ILE A 282 11.41 -9.14 10.31
N ASN A 283 12.66 -8.69 10.28
CA ASN A 283 13.06 -7.39 9.79
C ASN A 283 13.00 -7.36 8.26
N ILE A 284 12.22 -6.43 7.70
CA ILE A 284 12.11 -6.24 6.26
C ILE A 284 13.12 -5.19 5.77
N VAL A 285 13.23 -5.02 4.46
CA VAL A 285 13.89 -3.83 3.91
C VAL A 285 13.04 -2.63 4.25
N ASN A 286 13.65 -1.56 4.79
CA ASN A 286 12.94 -0.31 5.04
C ASN A 286 12.54 0.35 3.71
N GLY A 287 11.33 0.05 3.26
CA GLY A 287 10.76 0.47 1.99
C GLY A 287 9.24 0.28 2.02
N HIS A 288 8.57 0.68 0.93
CA HIS A 288 7.11 0.68 0.90
C HIS A 288 6.51 -0.69 1.26
N ILE A 289 5.40 -0.65 2.00
CA ILE A 289 4.53 -1.80 2.22
C ILE A 289 3.14 -1.48 1.68
N SER A 290 2.39 -2.51 1.32
CA SER A 290 0.99 -2.39 0.89
C SER A 290 0.16 -3.41 1.64
N ALA A 291 -0.98 -2.98 2.20
CA ALA A 291 -1.88 -3.84 2.94
C ALA A 291 -3.25 -3.89 2.24
N THR A 292 -3.86 -5.06 2.23
CA THR A 292 -5.20 -5.27 1.70
C THR A 292 -5.91 -6.34 2.52
N SER A 293 -7.24 -6.29 2.58
CA SER A 293 -8.03 -7.19 3.40
C SER A 293 -9.38 -7.50 2.77
N PHE A 294 -9.98 -8.61 3.19
CA PHE A 294 -11.35 -8.97 2.84
C PHE A 294 -12.04 -9.67 3.99
N THR A 295 -13.38 -9.65 3.96
CA THR A 295 -14.22 -10.34 4.94
C THR A 295 -14.58 -11.73 4.41
N ARG A 296 -14.28 -12.75 5.20
CA ARG A 296 -14.61 -14.14 4.89
C ARG A 296 -16.08 -14.47 5.15
N GLY A 297 -16.52 -15.62 4.66
CA GLY A 297 -17.89 -16.12 4.88
C GLY A 297 -18.27 -16.30 6.36
N ASP A 298 -17.30 -16.46 7.26
CA ASP A 298 -17.48 -16.53 8.72
C ASP A 298 -17.43 -15.15 9.41
N LYS A 299 -17.43 -14.06 8.62
CA LYS A 299 -17.34 -12.66 9.05
C LYS A 299 -16.03 -12.26 9.74
N ASN A 300 -14.99 -13.09 9.69
CA ASN A 300 -13.64 -12.71 10.11
C ASN A 300 -12.91 -11.99 8.96
N VAL A 301 -11.97 -11.11 9.32
CA VAL A 301 -11.17 -10.37 8.34
C VAL A 301 -9.83 -11.08 8.14
N ASP A 302 -9.51 -11.34 6.87
CA ASP A 302 -8.20 -11.79 6.42
C ASP A 302 -7.40 -10.57 5.95
N VAL A 303 -6.10 -10.56 6.22
CA VAL A 303 -5.19 -9.50 5.76
C VAL A 303 -4.05 -10.09 4.94
N ARG A 304 -3.62 -9.37 3.92
CA ARG A 304 -2.36 -9.59 3.19
C ARG A 304 -1.52 -8.34 3.25
N ILE A 305 -0.22 -8.49 3.53
CA ILE A 305 0.76 -7.40 3.43
C ILE A 305 1.84 -7.80 2.43
N TYR A 306 2.15 -6.88 1.54
CA TYR A 306 3.20 -7.00 0.54
C TYR A 306 4.27 -5.93 0.77
N GLY A 307 5.51 -6.24 0.41
CA GLY A 307 6.64 -5.35 0.56
C GLY A 307 7.94 -6.03 0.15
N THR A 308 9.07 -5.40 0.49
CA THR A 308 10.39 -5.96 0.19
C THR A 308 11.00 -6.65 1.41
N ALA A 309 11.21 -7.96 1.32
CA ALA A 309 11.98 -8.71 2.31
C ALA A 309 13.46 -8.68 1.94
N GLN A 310 14.30 -9.00 2.93
CA GLN A 310 15.72 -9.19 2.70
C GLN A 310 15.95 -10.35 1.72
N LEU A 311 16.84 -10.23 0.74
CA LEU A 311 17.64 -9.04 0.40
C LEU A 311 16.93 -8.11 -0.58
N ASN A 312 16.18 -8.66 -1.52
CA ASN A 312 15.29 -7.91 -2.41
C ASN A 312 14.27 -8.87 -3.04
N VAL A 313 13.28 -9.28 -2.26
CA VAL A 313 12.19 -10.15 -2.73
C VAL A 313 10.84 -9.56 -2.35
N LEU A 314 9.86 -9.71 -3.23
CA LEU A 314 8.48 -9.38 -2.91
C LEU A 314 7.96 -10.42 -1.91
N PHE A 315 7.61 -10.00 -0.69
CA PHE A 315 6.99 -10.88 0.30
C PHE A 315 5.47 -10.82 0.25
N GLU A 316 4.84 -11.90 0.72
CA GLU A 316 3.45 -11.92 1.16
C GLU A 316 3.40 -12.39 2.62
N ARG A 317 2.83 -11.54 3.49
CA ARG A 317 2.45 -11.88 4.86
C ARG A 317 0.95 -12.11 4.92
N ILE A 318 0.56 -13.21 5.54
CA ILE A 318 -0.83 -13.66 5.57
C ILE A 318 -1.32 -13.64 7.02
N SER A 319 -2.35 -12.86 7.31
CA SER A 319 -3.17 -13.03 8.51
C SER A 319 -4.45 -13.73 8.12
N ARG A 320 -4.65 -14.94 8.66
CA ARG A 320 -5.85 -15.74 8.47
C ARG A 320 -6.30 -16.29 9.80
N TYR A 321 -7.61 -16.22 10.08
CA TYR A 321 -8.16 -16.59 11.39
C TYR A 321 -7.49 -15.87 12.57
N SER A 322 -7.09 -14.60 12.37
CA SER A 322 -6.35 -13.80 13.37
C SER A 322 -4.97 -14.34 13.77
N VAL A 323 -4.37 -15.21 12.96
CA VAL A 323 -3.00 -15.71 13.15
C VAL A 323 -2.16 -15.31 11.93
N TRP A 324 -0.95 -14.81 12.20
CA TRP A 324 0.04 -14.54 11.16
C TRP A 324 0.75 -15.85 10.78
N GLU A 325 0.64 -16.22 9.51
CA GLU A 325 1.23 -17.44 8.94
C GLU A 325 2.70 -17.20 8.51
N LYS A 326 3.36 -18.25 7.99
CA LYS A 326 4.71 -18.17 7.43
C LYS A 326 4.76 -17.14 6.30
N ILE A 327 5.85 -16.37 6.22
CA ILE A 327 6.06 -15.40 5.14
C ILE A 327 6.40 -16.13 3.84
N HIS A 328 5.73 -15.76 2.74
CA HIS A 328 6.00 -16.25 1.40
C HIS A 328 6.80 -15.24 0.58
N SER A 329 7.51 -15.70 -0.46
CA SER A 329 8.11 -14.87 -1.49
C SER A 329 7.44 -15.09 -2.84
N ILE A 330 7.35 -14.03 -3.64
CA ILE A 330 6.81 -14.04 -5.00
C ILE A 330 7.95 -13.68 -5.95
N SER A 331 8.35 -14.64 -6.78
CA SER A 331 9.37 -14.39 -7.79
C SER A 331 8.82 -13.51 -8.91
N VAL A 332 9.59 -12.49 -9.30
CA VAL A 332 9.18 -11.50 -10.32
C VAL A 332 10.15 -11.40 -11.48
N GLY A 333 11.13 -12.29 -11.53
CA GLY A 333 12.18 -12.32 -12.54
C GLY A 333 13.38 -13.13 -12.07
N ARG A 334 14.56 -12.75 -12.53
CA ARG A 334 15.79 -13.47 -12.21
C ARG A 334 16.25 -13.22 -10.78
N GLU A 335 16.81 -14.27 -10.18
CA GLU A 335 17.22 -14.31 -8.78
C GLU A 335 18.62 -14.90 -8.64
N VAL A 336 19.30 -14.53 -7.55
CA VAL A 336 20.54 -15.17 -7.09
C VAL A 336 20.45 -15.44 -5.60
N THR A 337 20.96 -16.60 -5.17
CA THR A 337 21.08 -16.96 -3.76
C THR A 337 22.43 -16.48 -3.22
N LEU A 338 22.40 -15.78 -2.09
CA LEU A 338 23.57 -15.21 -1.43
C LEU A 338 23.67 -15.75 0.00
N GLU A 339 24.90 -16.01 0.44
CA GLU A 339 25.16 -16.26 1.87
C GLU A 339 25.03 -14.95 2.65
N VAL A 340 24.35 -15.01 3.78
CA VAL A 340 24.19 -13.91 4.72
C VAL A 340 24.76 -14.29 6.09
N LEU A 341 25.54 -13.38 6.68
CA LEU A 341 26.11 -13.54 8.01
C LEU A 341 25.68 -12.41 8.94
N GLY A 342 25.31 -12.76 10.16
CA GLY A 342 25.13 -11.82 11.24
C GLY A 342 26.48 -11.32 11.75
N ALA A 343 26.72 -10.01 11.65
CA ALA A 343 27.92 -9.35 12.14
C ALA A 343 27.60 -8.34 13.26
#